data_AF-W6ZZU7-F1
#
_entry.id   AF-W6ZZU7-F1
#
_cell.length_a   1.000
_cell.length_b   1.000
_cell.length_c   1.000
_cell.angle_alpha   90.00
_cell.angle_beta   90.00
_cell.angle_gamma   90.00
#
_symmetry.space_group_name_H-M   'P 1'
#
loop_
_entity.id
_entity.type
_entity.pdbx_description
1 polymer ?
#
loop_
_entity_poly.entity_id
_entity_poly.type
_entity_poly.pdbx_seq_one_letter_code
_entity_poly.pdbx_strand_id
1 'polypeptide(L)'
;MTERGKSAKRFLQEGRRSGEAKRAKGDDRLSGEEDDQLSDRVEKSDEIGATPTEAHQTDETRTSPEKAQAVLNEDIKKCIEKRIPNVSRNLEVDLCVAIPSSIINNRSDVIKSYLTSYLARIFTVFSVSKVYIYDDQMANERFERYERRDQREKQLSSGNSPQGTAHPQKTHEGEKNYHSDSVGSKQQGKRQSSHSSSQEGEKTTPEYSYLCHYLHYNLQYLETPQYLRKHLFPITHFLKHSGIMNPVDAPHHLRSDEWLPFREGVVIKKKSNGVIVDVGLFAHAHIENVNHVDIGTRVTVLFHPNSLLLFQKRNANVLFSGKLINPSTPKLYNLYWGYSVELLKRLTDVFDLDVDYIVGTSERGHFIGDAADAVRGVSCILIVFGNKQGLEDLLIKEREERKQKSYAVEKRSKVLSKMLKKFHLFDNTNGGGHSDNAVAVS
;
A
#
# COMPACT_ATOMS: atom_id res chain seq x y z
N MET A 1 -36.79 65.20 -26.12
CA MET A 1 -36.83 64.53 -27.44
C MET A 1 -36.54 63.05 -27.19
N THR A 2 -37.58 62.23 -27.04
CA THR A 2 -38.24 61.38 -28.08
C THR A 2 -37.52 60.03 -28.23
N GLU A 3 -38.10 58.88 -27.83
CA GLU A 3 -39.19 58.12 -28.51
C GLU A 3 -38.74 57.54 -29.88
N ARG A 4 -38.97 56.28 -30.27
CA ARG A 4 -39.73 55.07 -29.81
C ARG A 4 -38.97 53.80 -30.28
N GLY A 5 -39.27 52.53 -29.98
CA GLY A 5 -40.36 51.91 -29.21
C GLY A 5 -41.22 50.91 -30.03
N LYS A 6 -41.26 49.60 -29.65
CA LYS A 6 -42.21 48.50 -30.01
C LYS A 6 -41.61 47.14 -29.54
N SER A 7 -42.21 46.18 -28.80
CA SER A 7 -43.51 45.96 -28.09
C SER A 7 -44.50 44.93 -28.69
N ALA A 8 -44.66 43.77 -28.00
CA ALA A 8 -45.71 42.72 -28.05
C ALA A 8 -45.39 41.65 -26.93
N LYS A 9 -46.24 40.90 -26.21
CA LYS A 9 -47.70 40.84 -25.90
C LYS A 9 -48.63 40.38 -27.04
N ARG A 10 -49.57 39.43 -26.92
CA ARG A 10 -50.19 38.58 -25.83
C ARG A 10 -50.63 37.21 -26.47
N PHE A 11 -51.25 36.17 -25.89
CA PHE A 11 -51.97 35.79 -24.62
C PHE A 11 -51.41 34.41 -24.11
N LEU A 12 -51.80 33.70 -23.02
CA LEU A 12 -52.90 33.64 -22.02
C LEU A 12 -54.13 32.72 -22.33
N GLN A 13 -54.61 31.98 -21.31
CA GLN A 13 -55.93 31.29 -21.08
C GLN A 13 -55.96 29.73 -21.10
N GLU A 14 -56.88 28.99 -20.44
CA GLU A 14 -57.23 28.82 -18.99
C GLU A 14 -58.35 27.73 -18.83
N GLY A 15 -58.34 26.90 -17.76
CA GLY A 15 -59.44 26.00 -17.32
C GLY A 15 -58.92 24.91 -16.37
N ARG A 16 -59.47 24.57 -15.17
CA ARG A 16 -60.86 24.32 -14.67
C ARG A 16 -61.53 23.13 -15.39
N ARG A 17 -62.08 22.09 -14.76
CA ARG A 17 -62.55 21.74 -13.37
C ARG A 17 -62.43 20.18 -13.19
N SER A 18 -62.75 19.48 -12.08
CA SER A 18 -62.57 19.62 -10.61
C SER A 18 -63.38 18.49 -9.89
N GLY A 19 -62.88 17.82 -8.83
CA GLY A 19 -63.68 16.79 -8.12
C GLY A 19 -63.13 16.27 -6.76
N GLU A 20 -64.05 15.82 -5.89
CA GLU A 20 -63.89 15.37 -4.48
C GLU A 20 -63.23 13.97 -4.35
N ALA A 21 -62.53 13.54 -3.29
CA ALA A 21 -62.59 13.71 -1.82
C ALA A 21 -63.56 12.77 -1.06
N LYS A 22 -63.05 11.94 -0.12
CA LYS A 22 -63.81 11.23 0.94
C LYS A 22 -62.90 10.70 2.07
N ARG A 23 -63.49 10.40 3.24
CA ARG A 23 -62.82 9.97 4.50
C ARG A 23 -63.47 8.70 5.10
N ALA A 24 -62.66 7.86 5.75
CA ALA A 24 -62.94 6.99 6.91
C ALA A 24 -61.55 6.49 7.40
N LYS A 25 -61.13 6.43 8.68
CA LYS A 25 -61.72 6.42 10.03
C LYS A 25 -62.42 5.12 10.45
N GLY A 26 -61.79 4.44 11.42
CA GLY A 26 -62.30 3.37 12.27
C GLY A 26 -61.32 3.23 13.44
N ASP A 27 -61.83 3.21 14.67
CA ASP A 27 -61.06 3.10 15.92
C ASP A 27 -61.44 1.79 16.63
N ASP A 28 -60.55 1.22 17.45
CA ASP A 28 -60.83 0.45 18.69
C ASP A 28 -59.54 -0.28 19.17
N ARG A 29 -59.31 -0.58 20.46
CA ARG A 29 -59.72 0.06 21.75
C ARG A 29 -59.00 -0.65 22.92
N LEU A 30 -58.69 0.09 24.01
CA LEU A 30 -58.46 -0.41 25.40
C LEU A 30 -57.22 -1.34 25.59
N SER A 31 -56.65 -1.56 26.79
CA SER A 31 -56.81 -1.00 28.16
C SER A 31 -55.57 -1.34 29.01
N GLY A 32 -55.34 -0.62 30.12
CA GLY A 32 -54.42 -1.06 31.19
C GLY A 32 -53.87 0.07 32.07
N GLU A 33 -54.29 0.12 33.33
CA GLU A 33 -53.58 0.74 34.48
C GLU A 33 -52.27 -0.05 34.80
N GLU A 34 -51.38 0.31 35.76
CA GLU A 34 -51.53 1.01 37.05
C GLU A 34 -50.17 1.59 37.56
N ASP A 35 -50.16 2.07 38.82
CA ASP A 35 -49.12 2.80 39.59
C ASP A 35 -47.71 2.13 39.66
N ASP A 36 -46.60 2.76 40.10
CA ASP A 36 -46.38 3.38 41.43
C ASP A 36 -45.16 4.36 41.56
N GLN A 37 -44.95 4.89 42.77
CA GLN A 37 -44.20 6.11 43.12
C GLN A 37 -42.80 5.86 43.72
N LEU A 38 -41.90 6.87 43.73
CA LEU A 38 -41.44 7.51 44.99
C LEU A 38 -40.59 8.80 44.84
N SER A 39 -40.98 9.81 45.64
CA SER A 39 -40.17 10.83 46.36
C SER A 39 -38.98 11.56 45.70
N ASP A 40 -39.22 12.83 45.37
CA ASP A 40 -38.58 14.03 45.96
C ASP A 40 -37.15 13.99 46.55
N ARG A 41 -36.36 14.99 46.16
CA ARG A 41 -36.01 16.10 47.08
C ARG A 41 -35.69 17.40 46.32
N VAL A 42 -36.11 18.53 46.89
CA VAL A 42 -35.97 19.88 46.31
C VAL A 42 -35.24 20.78 47.29
N GLU A 43 -34.22 21.50 46.82
CA GLU A 43 -33.80 22.79 47.42
C GLU A 43 -33.57 23.83 46.30
N LYS A 44 -34.17 25.01 46.48
CA LYS A 44 -33.70 26.30 45.94
C LYS A 44 -32.85 26.97 47.04
N SER A 45 -32.19 28.13 46.91
CA SER A 45 -32.23 29.23 45.93
C SER A 45 -30.85 29.96 45.90
N ASP A 46 -30.61 31.14 45.31
CA ASP A 46 -31.41 32.09 44.50
C ASP A 46 -30.48 32.91 43.58
N GLU A 47 -31.04 33.76 42.70
CA GLU A 47 -30.26 34.78 41.97
C GLU A 47 -30.20 36.12 42.73
N ILE A 48 -29.06 36.80 42.70
CA ILE A 48 -28.99 38.28 42.81
C ILE A 48 -27.96 38.78 41.78
N GLY A 49 -28.38 39.69 40.90
CA GLY A 49 -27.52 40.24 39.82
C GLY A 49 -27.11 41.70 40.04
N ALA A 50 -26.03 42.11 39.37
CA ALA A 50 -25.62 43.50 39.21
C ALA A 50 -24.75 43.71 37.95
N THR A 51 -24.91 44.84 37.28
CA THR A 51 -24.10 45.34 36.14
C THR A 51 -24.18 46.88 36.09
N PRO A 52 -23.32 47.60 35.34
CA PRO A 52 -21.96 47.29 34.88
C PRO A 52 -20.94 48.35 35.35
N THR A 53 -19.64 48.17 35.08
CA THR A 53 -18.66 49.28 35.02
C THR A 53 -17.50 48.93 34.07
N GLU A 54 -17.01 49.91 33.32
CA GLU A 54 -15.93 49.74 32.33
C GLU A 54 -14.53 50.01 32.95
N ALA A 55 -13.51 49.25 32.53
CA ALA A 55 -12.10 49.60 32.70
C ALA A 55 -11.23 48.93 31.61
N HIS A 56 -10.08 49.55 31.31
CA HIS A 56 -9.29 49.30 30.11
C HIS A 56 -8.59 47.93 29.99
N GLN A 57 -8.49 47.50 28.73
CA GLN A 57 -7.38 46.81 28.07
C GLN A 57 -6.07 46.60 28.86
N THR A 58 -5.57 45.36 28.85
CA THR A 58 -4.24 45.04 28.31
C THR A 58 -4.30 43.73 27.52
N ASP A 59 -3.68 43.71 26.34
CA ASP A 59 -3.40 42.49 25.58
C ASP A 59 -2.18 41.78 26.19
N GLU A 60 -2.32 40.52 26.59
CA GLU A 60 -1.22 39.56 26.48
C GLU A 60 -1.73 38.10 26.60
N THR A 61 -1.95 37.44 25.45
CA THR A 61 -2.12 35.97 25.43
C THR A 61 -1.24 35.31 24.38
N ARG A 62 0.09 35.45 24.55
CA ARG A 62 1.07 34.57 23.92
C ARG A 62 0.93 33.14 24.48
N THR A 63 0.02 32.35 23.92
CA THR A 63 -0.07 30.91 24.19
C THR A 63 1.27 30.27 23.83
N SER A 64 1.95 29.69 24.84
CA SER A 64 3.26 29.07 24.61
C SER A 64 3.14 27.93 23.58
N PRO A 65 4.12 27.75 22.68
CA PRO A 65 4.06 26.73 21.63
C PRO A 65 3.76 25.34 22.17
N GLU A 66 4.33 25.01 23.33
CA GLU A 66 4.14 23.76 24.06
C GLU A 66 2.67 23.49 24.41
N LYS A 67 1.88 24.50 24.81
CA LYS A 67 0.46 24.33 25.13
C LYS A 67 -0.37 24.06 23.87
N ALA A 68 -0.10 24.79 22.79
CA ALA A 68 -0.78 24.55 21.51
C ALA A 68 -0.44 23.17 20.93
N GLN A 69 0.81 22.73 21.07
CA GLN A 69 1.28 21.43 20.60
C GLN A 69 0.78 20.28 21.49
N ALA A 70 0.71 20.45 22.81
CA ALA A 70 0.14 19.46 23.73
C ALA A 70 -1.36 19.23 23.50
N VAL A 71 -2.15 20.29 23.29
CA VAL A 71 -3.58 20.18 22.96
C VAL A 71 -3.78 19.46 21.62
N LEU A 72 -2.98 19.79 20.60
CA LEU A 72 -3.01 19.11 19.31
C LEU A 72 -2.72 17.60 19.45
N ASN A 73 -1.72 17.22 20.27
CA ASN A 73 -1.38 15.82 20.49
C ASN A 73 -2.53 15.02 21.11
N GLU A 74 -3.23 15.59 22.10
CA GLU A 74 -4.37 14.95 22.78
C GLU A 74 -5.59 14.78 21.87
N ASP A 75 -5.94 15.80 21.09
CA ASP A 75 -7.10 15.72 20.19
C ASP A 75 -6.85 14.81 18.98
N ILE A 76 -5.59 14.62 18.56
CA ILE A 76 -5.23 13.59 17.58
C ILE A 76 -5.48 12.18 18.12
N LYS A 77 -5.04 11.85 19.36
CA LYS A 77 -5.27 10.52 19.97
C LYS A 77 -6.75 10.17 20.04
N LYS A 78 -7.58 11.08 20.55
CA LYS A 78 -9.05 10.93 20.69
C LYS A 78 -9.77 10.67 19.35
N CYS A 79 -9.13 10.98 18.22
CA CYS A 79 -9.65 10.68 16.88
C CYS A 79 -9.24 9.29 16.35
N ILE A 80 -8.10 8.75 16.82
CA ILE A 80 -7.53 7.46 16.39
C ILE A 80 -8.22 6.29 17.11
N GLU A 81 -8.32 6.38 18.43
CA GLU A 81 -8.87 5.33 19.33
C GLU A 81 -10.29 4.89 18.95
N LYS A 82 -11.10 5.81 18.40
CA LYS A 82 -12.53 5.59 18.11
C LYS A 82 -12.81 4.82 16.81
N ARG A 83 -11.80 4.45 16.02
CA ARG A 83 -12.00 3.83 14.69
C ARG A 83 -11.11 2.62 14.38
N ILE A 84 -10.01 2.39 15.11
CA ILE A 84 -9.01 1.39 14.71
C ILE A 84 -8.88 0.31 15.79
N PRO A 85 -9.61 -0.83 15.68
CA PRO A 85 -9.59 -1.89 16.69
C PRO A 85 -8.36 -2.79 16.65
N ASN A 86 -7.45 -2.63 15.66
CA ASN A 86 -6.26 -3.45 15.48
C ASN A 86 -4.98 -2.61 15.65
N VAL A 87 -4.59 -2.36 16.90
CA VAL A 87 -3.24 -1.88 17.26
C VAL A 87 -2.46 -3.08 17.81
N SER A 88 -2.13 -4.02 16.93
CA SER A 88 -1.72 -5.39 17.27
C SER A 88 -0.39 -5.53 18.04
N ARG A 89 0.38 -4.45 18.17
CA ARG A 89 1.63 -4.38 18.95
C ARG A 89 1.97 -2.93 19.30
N ASN A 90 2.84 -2.75 20.30
CA ASN A 90 3.55 -1.48 20.46
C ASN A 90 4.44 -1.24 19.22
N LEU A 91 4.32 -0.07 18.59
CA LEU A 91 5.10 0.30 17.41
C LEU A 91 6.47 0.90 17.74
N GLU A 92 6.81 1.22 18.98
CA GLU A 92 8.13 1.79 19.34
C GLU A 92 9.28 0.98 18.72
N VAL A 93 9.22 -0.35 18.82
CA VAL A 93 10.12 -1.28 18.11
C VAL A 93 9.76 -1.38 16.62
N ASP A 94 10.71 -1.11 15.74
CA ASP A 94 10.59 -1.40 14.32
C ASP A 94 10.77 -2.90 14.03
N LEU A 95 9.85 -3.44 13.24
CA LEU A 95 9.90 -4.83 12.79
C LEU A 95 10.18 -4.83 11.29
N CYS A 96 11.38 -5.22 10.91
CA CYS A 96 11.80 -5.43 9.53
C CYS A 96 11.71 -6.91 9.16
N VAL A 97 11.44 -7.20 7.89
CA VAL A 97 11.44 -8.58 7.36
C VAL A 97 12.26 -8.68 6.08
N ALA A 98 13.14 -9.67 5.98
CA ALA A 98 13.87 -10.00 4.75
C ALA A 98 13.37 -11.32 4.13
N ILE A 99 13.04 -11.29 2.84
CA ILE A 99 12.50 -12.44 2.08
C ILE A 99 13.25 -12.67 0.76
N PRO A 100 13.37 -13.93 0.29
CA PRO A 100 13.93 -14.23 -1.03
C PRO A 100 12.94 -13.86 -2.13
N SER A 101 13.45 -13.32 -3.24
CA SER A 101 12.63 -13.05 -4.44
C SER A 101 11.88 -14.30 -4.94
N SER A 102 12.47 -15.49 -4.80
CA SER A 102 11.89 -16.75 -5.26
C SER A 102 10.68 -17.23 -4.45
N ILE A 103 10.31 -16.57 -3.34
CA ILE A 103 9.11 -16.93 -2.54
C ILE A 103 7.83 -16.91 -3.40
N ILE A 104 7.77 -16.05 -4.42
CA ILE A 104 6.66 -15.98 -5.39
C ILE A 104 6.94 -16.73 -6.71
N ASN A 105 7.96 -17.60 -6.80
CA ASN A 105 8.34 -18.27 -8.05
C ASN A 105 7.32 -19.33 -8.49
N ASN A 106 6.29 -18.90 -9.22
CA ASN A 106 5.28 -19.75 -9.83
C ASN A 106 5.30 -19.68 -11.37
N ARG A 107 4.79 -20.72 -12.04
CA ARG A 107 4.54 -20.71 -13.50
C ARG A 107 3.43 -19.72 -13.88
N SER A 108 2.43 -19.52 -13.03
CA SER A 108 1.29 -18.62 -13.29
C SER A 108 1.51 -17.25 -12.63
N ASP A 109 1.44 -16.18 -13.42
CA ASP A 109 1.50 -14.79 -12.95
C ASP A 109 0.29 -14.42 -12.07
N VAL A 110 -0.84 -15.09 -12.27
CA VAL A 110 -2.03 -15.01 -11.39
C VAL A 110 -1.67 -15.46 -9.96
N ILE A 111 -0.93 -16.58 -9.84
CA ILE A 111 -0.53 -17.12 -8.53
C ILE A 111 0.59 -16.26 -7.92
N LYS A 112 1.51 -15.70 -8.71
CA LYS A 112 2.50 -14.72 -8.21
C LYS A 112 1.81 -13.53 -7.54
N SER A 113 0.80 -12.95 -8.19
CA SER A 113 0.00 -11.85 -7.63
C SER A 113 -0.73 -12.26 -6.35
N TYR A 114 -1.38 -13.43 -6.35
CA TYR A 114 -2.13 -13.91 -5.18
C TYR A 114 -1.22 -14.13 -3.95
N LEU A 115 -0.06 -14.79 -4.13
CA LEU A 115 0.96 -14.96 -3.10
C LEU A 115 1.51 -13.62 -2.59
N THR A 116 1.77 -12.67 -3.49
CA THR A 116 2.22 -11.31 -3.10
C THR A 116 1.20 -10.61 -2.21
N SER A 117 -0.11 -10.81 -2.46
CA SER A 117 -1.16 -10.23 -1.65
C SER A 117 -1.31 -10.84 -0.25
N TYR A 118 -0.98 -12.13 -0.08
CA TYR A 118 -0.87 -12.71 1.26
C TYR A 118 0.31 -12.13 2.04
N LEU A 119 1.48 -12.00 1.40
CA LEU A 119 2.66 -11.39 2.03
C LEU A 119 2.36 -9.95 2.48
N ALA A 120 1.79 -9.13 1.60
CA ALA A 120 1.34 -7.77 1.94
C ALA A 120 0.37 -7.71 3.13
N ARG A 121 -0.59 -8.64 3.22
CA ARG A 121 -1.51 -8.75 4.38
C ARG A 121 -0.78 -9.17 5.65
N ILE A 122 0.13 -10.14 5.59
CA ILE A 122 0.95 -10.57 6.74
C ILE A 122 1.77 -9.39 7.28
N PHE A 123 2.48 -8.67 6.40
CA PHE A 123 3.27 -7.49 6.79
C PHE A 123 2.41 -6.39 7.43
N THR A 124 1.20 -6.16 6.92
CA THR A 124 0.24 -5.22 7.53
C THR A 124 -0.29 -5.69 8.88
N VAL A 125 -0.70 -6.97 9.02
CA VAL A 125 -1.26 -7.52 10.27
C VAL A 125 -0.25 -7.46 11.42
N PHE A 126 1.02 -7.76 11.15
CA PHE A 126 2.11 -7.65 12.13
C PHE A 126 2.76 -6.26 12.19
N SER A 127 2.23 -5.27 11.44
CA SER A 127 2.74 -3.89 11.39
C SER A 127 4.26 -3.82 11.15
N VAL A 128 4.74 -4.55 10.15
CA VAL A 128 6.12 -4.53 9.66
C VAL A 128 6.42 -3.14 9.09
N SER A 129 7.54 -2.52 9.44
CA SER A 129 7.89 -1.17 8.96
C SER A 129 8.73 -1.15 7.68
N LYS A 130 9.47 -2.23 7.40
CA LYS A 130 10.20 -2.40 6.14
C LYS A 130 10.28 -3.86 5.69
N VAL A 131 10.10 -4.09 4.40
CA VAL A 131 10.30 -5.37 3.71
C VAL A 131 11.53 -5.29 2.81
N TYR A 132 12.60 -5.99 3.16
CA TYR A 132 13.75 -6.22 2.31
C TYR A 132 13.50 -7.44 1.41
N ILE A 133 13.68 -7.31 0.11
CA ILE A 133 13.64 -8.43 -0.84
C ILE A 133 15.06 -8.69 -1.33
N TYR A 134 15.61 -9.86 -1.03
CA TYR A 134 16.94 -10.24 -1.51
C TYR A 134 16.87 -11.14 -2.75
N ASP A 135 17.79 -10.93 -3.69
CA ASP A 135 17.91 -11.80 -4.85
C ASP A 135 18.67 -13.10 -4.52
N ASP A 136 17.94 -14.21 -4.47
CA ASP A 136 18.48 -15.56 -4.25
C ASP A 136 18.88 -16.28 -5.55
N GLN A 137 18.75 -15.58 -6.69
CA GLN A 137 19.22 -15.94 -8.02
C GLN A 137 18.66 -17.25 -8.62
N MET A 138 17.70 -17.89 -7.95
CA MET A 138 17.08 -19.17 -8.39
C MET A 138 16.21 -19.06 -9.66
N ALA A 139 16.01 -17.87 -10.22
CA ALA A 139 15.02 -17.61 -11.28
C ALA A 139 15.60 -17.24 -12.66
N ASN A 140 16.91 -17.06 -12.79
CA ASN A 140 17.54 -16.48 -13.97
C ASN A 140 17.23 -17.24 -15.29
N GLU A 141 17.09 -18.58 -15.23
CA GLU A 141 16.77 -19.44 -16.39
C GLU A 141 15.44 -19.15 -17.11
N ARG A 142 14.49 -18.43 -16.47
CA ARG A 142 13.25 -18.00 -17.15
C ARG A 142 13.29 -16.58 -17.67
N PHE A 143 14.19 -15.75 -17.16
CA PHE A 143 14.12 -14.29 -17.34
C PHE A 143 14.26 -13.87 -18.80
N GLU A 144 15.17 -14.49 -19.56
CA GLU A 144 15.41 -14.16 -20.97
C GLU A 144 14.15 -14.24 -21.86
N ARG A 145 13.13 -15.01 -21.47
CA ARG A 145 11.88 -15.16 -22.25
C ARG A 145 10.88 -14.04 -21.99
N TYR A 146 10.97 -13.37 -20.84
CA TYR A 146 10.13 -12.20 -20.52
C TYR A 146 10.74 -10.91 -21.08
N GLU A 147 12.07 -10.71 -20.97
CA GLU A 147 12.79 -9.60 -21.64
C GLU A 147 12.47 -9.54 -23.13
N ARG A 148 12.65 -10.66 -23.85
CA ARG A 148 12.33 -10.79 -25.28
C ARG A 148 10.85 -10.56 -25.63
N ARG A 149 9.95 -10.51 -24.64
CA ARG A 149 8.52 -10.24 -24.83
C ARG A 149 8.17 -8.78 -24.56
N ASP A 150 8.58 -8.25 -23.41
CA ASP A 150 8.33 -6.85 -23.04
C ASP A 150 8.99 -5.87 -24.02
N GLN A 151 10.23 -6.15 -24.45
CA GLN A 151 10.90 -5.38 -25.51
C GLN A 151 10.11 -5.38 -26.83
N ARG A 152 9.46 -6.50 -27.20
CA ARG A 152 8.61 -6.60 -28.40
C ARG A 152 7.29 -5.86 -28.23
N GLU A 153 6.62 -6.01 -27.09
CA GLU A 153 5.35 -5.33 -26.82
C GLU A 153 5.55 -3.80 -26.75
N LYS A 154 6.68 -3.32 -26.24
CA LYS A 154 7.09 -1.91 -26.31
C LYS A 154 7.38 -1.45 -27.75
N GLN A 155 8.17 -2.20 -28.53
CA GLN A 155 8.44 -1.88 -29.94
C GLN A 155 7.16 -1.80 -30.79
N LEU A 156 6.19 -2.69 -30.56
CA LEU A 156 4.88 -2.67 -31.20
C LEU A 156 4.05 -1.43 -30.82
N SER A 157 4.17 -0.94 -29.57
CA SER A 157 3.49 0.29 -29.13
C SER A 157 4.13 1.60 -29.64
N SER A 158 5.39 1.55 -30.08
CA SER A 158 6.12 2.70 -30.65
C SER A 158 6.08 2.80 -32.19
N GLY A 159 5.36 1.90 -32.86
CA GLY A 159 5.30 1.84 -34.33
C GLY A 159 4.40 2.93 -34.93
N ASN A 160 4.99 3.88 -35.67
CA ASN A 160 4.23 4.81 -36.51
C ASN A 160 3.43 4.04 -37.57
N SER A 161 2.11 4.23 -37.61
CA SER A 161 1.20 3.56 -38.56
C SER A 161 1.31 4.13 -39.98
N PRO A 162 1.66 3.31 -40.99
CA PRO A 162 1.35 3.63 -42.38
C PRO A 162 -0.14 3.40 -42.64
N GLN A 163 -0.81 4.31 -43.37
CA GLN A 163 -2.17 4.06 -43.84
C GLN A 163 -2.15 3.00 -44.94
N GLY A 164 -3.06 2.02 -44.86
CA GLY A 164 -3.21 0.96 -45.87
C GLY A 164 -4.60 0.35 -45.82
N THR A 165 -5.42 0.61 -46.84
CA THR A 165 -6.83 0.19 -46.91
C THR A 165 -7.00 -1.18 -47.56
N ALA A 166 -7.68 -2.11 -46.88
CA ALA A 166 -8.29 -3.29 -47.50
C ALA A 166 -9.52 -3.75 -46.69
N HIS A 167 -10.59 -4.15 -47.38
CA HIS A 167 -11.80 -4.71 -46.74
C HIS A 167 -11.65 -6.19 -46.39
N PRO A 168 -12.33 -6.71 -45.35
CA PRO A 168 -12.38 -8.13 -45.05
C PRO A 168 -13.49 -8.84 -45.84
N GLN A 169 -13.23 -10.06 -46.30
CA GLN A 169 -14.25 -11.05 -46.64
C GLN A 169 -14.08 -12.31 -45.77
N LYS A 170 -15.19 -12.94 -45.42
CA LYS A 170 -15.24 -14.16 -44.62
C LYS A 170 -15.41 -15.39 -45.53
N THR A 171 -14.74 -16.48 -45.19
CA THR A 171 -15.22 -17.85 -45.39
C THR A 171 -14.87 -18.69 -44.15
N HIS A 172 -15.53 -19.83 -43.99
CA HIS A 172 -15.46 -20.72 -42.82
C HIS A 172 -14.84 -22.09 -43.19
N GLU A 173 -14.77 -22.98 -42.20
CA GLU A 173 -14.65 -24.45 -42.30
C GLU A 173 -13.24 -25.07 -42.46
N GLY A 174 -13.12 -26.34 -42.03
CA GLY A 174 -11.98 -27.23 -42.33
C GLY A 174 -11.15 -27.74 -41.14
N GLU A 175 -11.61 -28.77 -40.42
CA GLU A 175 -10.73 -29.56 -39.53
C GLU A 175 -9.96 -30.64 -40.32
N LYS A 176 -8.67 -30.89 -39.99
CA LYS A 176 -8.14 -32.18 -39.44
C LYS A 176 -6.62 -32.37 -39.55
N ASN A 177 -6.11 -33.29 -38.72
CA ASN A 177 -4.72 -33.77 -38.64
C ASN A 177 -4.34 -34.61 -39.90
N TYR A 178 -3.07 -34.85 -40.25
CA TYR A 178 -2.12 -35.74 -39.54
C TYR A 178 -0.65 -35.60 -40.01
N HIS A 179 0.26 -36.34 -39.34
CA HIS A 179 1.69 -36.44 -39.64
C HIS A 179 2.03 -37.07 -41.01
N SER A 180 3.18 -36.69 -41.58
CA SER A 180 4.27 -37.63 -41.91
C SER A 180 5.62 -36.91 -42.09
N ASP A 181 6.71 -37.66 -42.23
CA ASP A 181 8.09 -37.18 -42.08
C ASP A 181 8.88 -36.95 -43.38
N SER A 182 10.03 -36.28 -43.20
CA SER A 182 11.34 -36.66 -43.78
C SER A 182 11.88 -36.10 -45.12
N VAL A 183 13.19 -35.79 -45.05
CA VAL A 183 14.23 -35.83 -46.10
C VAL A 183 14.10 -34.87 -47.31
N GLY A 184 14.52 -33.62 -47.10
CA GLY A 184 15.88 -33.16 -47.46
C GLY A 184 16.33 -33.07 -48.93
N SER A 185 16.96 -31.92 -49.29
CA SER A 185 18.22 -31.87 -50.05
C SER A 185 18.88 -30.47 -50.02
N LYS A 186 20.18 -30.42 -50.36
CA LYS A 186 21.02 -29.21 -50.35
C LYS A 186 20.97 -28.47 -51.68
N GLN A 187 21.13 -27.15 -51.66
CA GLN A 187 21.92 -26.44 -52.68
C GLN A 187 22.57 -25.17 -52.09
N GLN A 188 23.71 -24.76 -52.66
CA GLN A 188 24.51 -23.63 -52.18
C GLN A 188 24.35 -22.42 -53.13
N GLY A 189 24.12 -21.23 -52.56
CA GLY A 189 24.15 -19.94 -53.27
C GLY A 189 25.21 -19.01 -52.67
N LYS A 190 25.86 -18.19 -53.49
CA LYS A 190 26.99 -17.34 -53.06
C LYS A 190 26.55 -16.05 -52.36
N ARG A 191 27.44 -15.60 -51.45
CA ARG A 191 27.53 -14.25 -50.87
C ARG A 191 27.05 -13.11 -51.78
N GLN A 192 26.37 -12.14 -51.18
CA GLN A 192 26.82 -10.74 -51.23
C GLN A 192 26.79 -10.15 -49.81
N SER A 193 27.68 -9.21 -49.54
CA SER A 193 27.89 -8.63 -48.21
C SER A 193 27.69 -7.12 -48.22
N SER A 194 26.63 -6.66 -47.56
CA SER A 194 26.45 -5.25 -47.19
C SER A 194 26.87 -5.05 -45.74
N HIS A 195 27.88 -4.21 -45.50
CA HIS A 195 28.16 -3.70 -44.16
C HIS A 195 27.16 -2.59 -43.84
N SER A 196 26.24 -2.85 -42.91
CA SER A 196 25.48 -1.82 -42.20
C SER A 196 25.86 -1.86 -40.74
N SER A 197 26.69 -0.92 -40.30
CA SER A 197 27.15 -0.78 -38.92
C SER A 197 26.04 -0.21 -38.02
N SER A 198 25.11 -1.08 -37.60
CA SER A 198 24.18 -0.79 -36.52
C SER A 198 24.89 -0.99 -35.17
N GLN A 199 24.96 0.07 -34.36
CA GLN A 199 25.66 0.08 -33.08
C GLN A 199 25.11 -0.99 -32.13
N GLU A 200 25.99 -1.78 -31.52
CA GLU A 200 25.62 -2.65 -30.40
C GLU A 200 25.33 -1.78 -29.18
N GLY A 201 24.04 -1.51 -28.94
CA GLY A 201 23.60 -0.86 -27.70
C GLY A 201 24.00 -1.72 -26.50
N GLU A 202 24.84 -1.16 -25.64
CA GLU A 202 25.40 -1.83 -24.46
C GLU A 202 24.28 -2.38 -23.57
N LYS A 203 24.12 -3.71 -23.56
CA LYS A 203 23.08 -4.38 -22.78
C LYS A 203 23.46 -4.38 -21.30
N THR A 204 23.14 -3.27 -20.63
CA THR A 204 23.17 -3.18 -19.17
C THR A 204 22.32 -4.31 -18.59
N THR A 205 22.98 -5.36 -18.07
CA THR A 205 22.31 -6.45 -17.35
C THR A 205 21.58 -5.85 -16.14
N PRO A 206 20.27 -6.10 -15.94
CA PRO A 206 19.53 -5.51 -14.83
C PRO A 206 20.10 -5.97 -13.49
N GLU A 207 20.20 -5.04 -12.55
CA GLU A 207 20.88 -5.21 -11.26
C GLU A 207 20.21 -6.23 -10.33
N TYR A 208 18.90 -6.45 -10.52
CA TYR A 208 18.08 -7.42 -9.80
C TYR A 208 17.21 -8.23 -10.78
N SER A 209 16.90 -9.47 -10.41
CA SER A 209 16.07 -10.36 -11.20
C SER A 209 14.61 -9.90 -11.30
N TYR A 210 13.90 -10.43 -12.30
CA TYR A 210 12.47 -10.15 -12.52
C TYR A 210 11.60 -10.40 -11.28
N LEU A 211 11.92 -11.38 -10.44
CA LEU A 211 11.11 -11.65 -9.24
C LEU A 211 11.30 -10.57 -8.16
N CYS A 212 12.50 -9.99 -8.03
CA CYS A 212 12.73 -8.83 -7.18
C CYS A 212 11.85 -7.66 -7.62
N HIS A 213 11.93 -7.27 -8.89
CA HIS A 213 11.13 -6.18 -9.45
C HIS A 213 9.62 -6.45 -9.37
N TYR A 214 9.17 -7.67 -9.70
CA TYR A 214 7.76 -8.07 -9.61
C TYR A 214 7.24 -7.95 -8.18
N LEU A 215 7.96 -8.53 -7.20
CA LEU A 215 7.55 -8.57 -5.81
C LEU A 215 7.54 -7.16 -5.20
N HIS A 216 8.61 -6.40 -5.42
CA HIS A 216 8.75 -5.01 -4.97
C HIS A 216 7.60 -4.12 -5.47
N TYR A 217 7.37 -4.11 -6.79
CA TYR A 217 6.39 -3.23 -7.42
C TYR A 217 4.95 -3.59 -7.00
N ASN A 218 4.65 -4.88 -6.81
CA ASN A 218 3.35 -5.33 -6.34
C ASN A 218 3.15 -5.10 -4.83
N LEU A 219 4.18 -5.25 -3.98
CA LEU A 219 4.09 -4.92 -2.56
C LEU A 219 3.89 -3.41 -2.34
N GLN A 220 4.56 -2.55 -3.11
CA GLN A 220 4.35 -1.09 -3.09
C GLN A 220 2.95 -0.70 -3.57
N TYR A 221 2.45 -1.33 -4.63
CA TYR A 221 1.08 -1.11 -5.11
C TYR A 221 0.04 -1.49 -4.05
N LEU A 222 0.25 -2.59 -3.34
CA LEU A 222 -0.65 -3.06 -2.29
C LEU A 222 -0.61 -2.18 -1.04
N GLU A 223 0.57 -1.74 -0.61
CA GLU A 223 0.73 -0.79 0.48
C GLU A 223 0.12 0.58 0.15
N THR A 224 0.18 1.03 -1.11
CA THR A 224 -0.35 2.35 -1.49
C THR A 224 -1.88 2.38 -1.34
N PRO A 225 -2.46 3.39 -0.65
CA PRO A 225 -3.92 3.56 -0.55
C PRO A 225 -4.62 3.64 -1.91
N GLN A 226 -5.80 2.99 -2.02
CA GLN A 226 -6.48 2.74 -3.30
C GLN A 226 -6.70 4.01 -4.16
N TYR A 227 -7.01 5.15 -3.53
CA TYR A 227 -7.27 6.42 -4.21
C TYR A 227 -6.02 7.02 -4.89
N LEU A 228 -4.80 6.71 -4.40
CA LEU A 228 -3.55 7.23 -4.98
C LEU A 228 -2.98 6.34 -6.08
N ARG A 229 -3.41 5.08 -6.19
CA ARG A 229 -2.82 4.10 -7.12
C ARG A 229 -2.86 4.55 -8.58
N LYS A 230 -3.91 5.28 -8.99
CA LYS A 230 -4.04 5.84 -10.36
C LYS A 230 -3.09 6.99 -10.67
N HIS A 231 -2.62 7.72 -9.66
CA HIS A 231 -1.64 8.81 -9.81
C HIS A 231 -0.20 8.29 -9.82
N LEU A 232 0.07 7.23 -9.03
CA LEU A 232 1.43 6.77 -8.74
C LEU A 232 1.91 5.59 -9.61
N PHE A 233 1.00 4.73 -10.10
CA PHE A 233 1.37 3.51 -10.82
C PHE A 233 0.95 3.57 -12.29
N PRO A 234 1.89 3.72 -13.25
CA PRO A 234 1.58 3.55 -14.66
C PRO A 234 1.11 2.11 -14.97
N ILE A 235 0.36 1.97 -16.06
CA ILE A 235 -0.09 0.66 -16.57
C ILE A 235 1.15 -0.16 -16.93
N THR A 236 1.34 -1.30 -16.25
CA THR A 236 2.48 -2.19 -16.46
C THR A 236 2.07 -3.66 -16.34
N HIS A 237 2.80 -4.53 -17.01
CA HIS A 237 2.61 -5.98 -16.96
C HIS A 237 2.70 -6.54 -15.52
N PHE A 238 3.54 -5.96 -14.66
CA PHE A 238 3.66 -6.37 -13.25
C PHE A 238 2.32 -6.32 -12.49
N LEU A 239 1.46 -5.36 -12.82
CA LEU A 239 0.16 -5.15 -12.17
C LEU A 239 -1.02 -5.76 -12.94
N LYS A 240 -0.78 -6.55 -14.00
CA LYS A 240 -1.84 -7.12 -14.86
C LYS A 240 -2.92 -7.89 -14.09
N HIS A 241 -2.55 -8.50 -12.96
CA HIS A 241 -3.45 -9.29 -12.11
C HIS A 241 -3.75 -8.62 -10.75
N SER A 242 -3.48 -7.31 -10.62
CA SER A 242 -3.79 -6.51 -9.41
C SER A 242 -5.25 -6.61 -8.95
N GLY A 243 -6.20 -6.75 -9.89
CA GLY A 243 -7.63 -6.86 -9.58
C GLY A 243 -8.08 -8.15 -8.88
N ILE A 244 -7.19 -9.15 -8.71
CA ILE A 244 -7.47 -10.37 -7.92
C ILE A 244 -6.66 -10.44 -6.62
N MET A 245 -5.95 -9.36 -6.27
CA MET A 245 -5.16 -9.32 -5.05
C MET A 245 -6.03 -9.05 -3.84
N ASN A 246 -5.76 -9.76 -2.75
CA ASN A 246 -6.38 -9.46 -1.47
C ASN A 246 -5.98 -8.04 -1.01
N PRO A 247 -6.92 -7.19 -0.54
CA PRO A 247 -6.58 -5.87 -0.01
C PRO A 247 -5.76 -6.00 1.27
N VAL A 248 -5.06 -4.94 1.68
CA VAL A 248 -4.27 -4.94 2.94
C VAL A 248 -5.03 -4.36 4.12
N ASP A 249 -6.00 -3.46 3.88
CA ASP A 249 -6.87 -2.84 4.89
C ASP A 249 -6.11 -2.15 6.05
N ALA A 250 -4.92 -1.60 5.76
CA ALA A 250 -4.08 -0.88 6.72
C ALA A 250 -4.70 0.49 7.11
N PRO A 251 -4.34 1.11 8.26
CA PRO A 251 -5.01 2.32 8.75
C PRO A 251 -4.97 3.55 7.83
N HIS A 252 -4.01 3.63 6.89
CA HIS A 252 -3.94 4.69 5.88
C HIS A 252 -4.81 4.44 4.63
N HIS A 253 -5.42 3.25 4.50
CA HIS A 253 -6.35 2.86 3.42
C HIS A 253 -7.77 3.38 3.64
N LEU A 254 -7.90 4.53 4.31
CA LEU A 254 -9.16 5.20 4.60
C LEU A 254 -10.05 5.32 3.35
N ARG A 255 -11.35 5.08 3.52
CA ARG A 255 -12.41 5.40 2.56
C ARG A 255 -12.69 6.91 2.54
N SER A 256 -13.43 7.41 1.54
CA SER A 256 -13.72 8.85 1.38
C SER A 256 -14.69 9.42 2.44
N ASP A 257 -15.33 8.54 3.22
CA ASP A 257 -16.19 8.83 4.37
C ASP A 257 -15.55 8.44 5.73
N GLU A 258 -14.27 8.12 5.73
CA GLU A 258 -13.48 7.87 6.93
C GLU A 258 -12.52 9.03 7.22
N TRP A 259 -12.31 9.32 8.50
CA TRP A 259 -11.52 10.46 8.96
C TRP A 259 -10.42 10.04 9.93
N LEU A 260 -9.21 10.53 9.69
CA LEU A 260 -8.13 10.67 10.67
C LEU A 260 -7.50 12.06 10.51
N PRO A 261 -6.79 12.57 11.53
CA PRO A 261 -6.00 13.81 11.39
C PRO A 261 -4.89 13.72 10.34
N PHE A 262 -4.42 12.51 10.05
CA PHE A 262 -3.42 12.22 9.03
C PHE A 262 -4.07 11.59 7.80
N ARG A 263 -3.59 11.95 6.60
CA ARG A 263 -3.92 11.20 5.38
C ARG A 263 -2.81 11.26 4.34
N GLU A 264 -2.65 10.18 3.59
CA GLU A 264 -1.78 10.15 2.42
C GLU A 264 -2.40 10.98 1.28
N GLY A 265 -1.56 11.54 0.42
CA GLY A 265 -1.99 12.27 -0.75
C GLY A 265 -0.93 12.32 -1.85
N VAL A 266 -1.31 12.86 -3.00
CA VAL A 266 -0.38 13.17 -4.10
C VAL A 266 -0.51 14.64 -4.49
N VAL A 267 0.61 15.33 -4.67
CA VAL A 267 0.62 16.70 -5.19
C VAL A 267 0.12 16.71 -6.63
N ILE A 268 -1.01 17.35 -6.89
CA ILE A 268 -1.62 17.45 -8.22
C ILE A 268 -1.39 18.80 -8.91
N LYS A 269 -1.05 19.86 -8.15
CA LYS A 269 -0.84 21.21 -8.69
C LYS A 269 0.00 22.09 -7.77
N LYS A 270 0.99 22.80 -8.33
CA LYS A 270 1.70 23.91 -7.66
C LYS A 270 0.88 25.21 -7.73
N LYS A 271 0.92 26.02 -6.68
CA LYS A 271 0.44 27.43 -6.63
C LYS A 271 1.64 28.36 -6.41
N SER A 272 1.41 29.68 -6.41
CA SER A 272 2.40 30.70 -6.02
C SER A 272 2.76 30.65 -4.53
N ASN A 273 1.81 30.27 -3.67
CA ASN A 273 2.03 29.93 -2.27
C ASN A 273 1.47 28.52 -2.01
N GLY A 274 2.34 27.52 -2.01
CA GLY A 274 1.98 26.15 -1.63
C GLY A 274 1.56 25.21 -2.78
N VAL A 275 1.06 24.04 -2.39
CA VAL A 275 0.62 22.96 -3.29
C VAL A 275 -0.83 22.56 -3.03
N ILE A 276 -1.50 22.04 -4.06
CA ILE A 276 -2.74 21.28 -3.93
C ILE A 276 -2.43 19.79 -3.95
N VAL A 277 -2.94 19.09 -2.96
CA VAL A 277 -2.76 17.66 -2.74
C VAL A 277 -4.10 16.96 -2.89
N ASP A 278 -4.18 15.98 -3.78
CA ASP A 278 -5.29 15.04 -3.78
C ASP A 278 -5.10 14.06 -2.61
N VAL A 279 -5.92 14.23 -1.58
CA VAL A 279 -5.97 13.41 -0.36
C VAL A 279 -7.11 12.39 -0.41
N GLY A 280 -7.75 12.15 -1.57
CA GLY A 280 -8.82 11.17 -1.75
C GLY A 280 -10.12 11.45 -1.00
N LEU A 281 -10.37 12.71 -0.62
CA LEU A 281 -11.62 13.18 -0.02
C LEU A 281 -12.50 13.83 -1.10
N PHE A 282 -13.72 14.22 -0.74
CA PHE A 282 -14.62 14.99 -1.60
C PHE A 282 -14.08 16.39 -1.98
N ALA A 283 -13.00 16.85 -1.33
CA ALA A 283 -12.24 18.05 -1.65
C ALA A 283 -10.74 17.78 -1.46
N HIS A 284 -9.90 18.50 -2.20
CA HIS A 284 -8.45 18.43 -2.07
C HIS A 284 -7.93 19.27 -0.89
N ALA A 285 -6.69 19.04 -0.47
CA ALA A 285 -6.01 19.90 0.50
C ALA A 285 -5.17 20.98 -0.19
N HIS A 286 -5.10 22.18 0.38
CA HIS A 286 -4.11 23.21 0.04
C HIS A 286 -3.14 23.32 1.20
N ILE A 287 -1.87 23.05 0.92
CA ILE A 287 -0.77 23.14 1.88
C ILE A 287 0.07 24.37 1.52
N GLU A 288 -0.03 25.42 2.33
CA GLU A 288 0.68 26.69 2.12
C GLU A 288 2.16 26.59 2.47
N ASN A 289 2.96 27.56 1.99
CA ASN A 289 4.39 27.72 2.24
C ASN A 289 5.29 26.55 1.77
N VAL A 290 4.76 25.63 0.96
CA VAL A 290 5.48 24.49 0.37
C VAL A 290 5.61 24.66 -1.14
N ASN A 291 6.80 25.08 -1.59
CA ASN A 291 7.07 25.36 -3.02
C ASN A 291 8.06 24.36 -3.66
N HIS A 292 8.75 23.53 -2.87
CA HIS A 292 9.85 22.66 -3.29
C HIS A 292 9.45 21.18 -3.53
N VAL A 293 8.14 20.88 -3.58
CA VAL A 293 7.62 19.51 -3.79
C VAL A 293 6.96 19.42 -5.16
N ASP A 294 7.31 18.39 -5.94
CA ASP A 294 6.88 18.24 -7.33
C ASP A 294 5.50 17.60 -7.50
N ILE A 295 4.93 17.78 -8.69
CA ILE A 295 3.64 17.16 -9.07
C ILE A 295 3.88 15.66 -9.29
N GLY A 296 3.00 14.84 -8.73
CA GLY A 296 3.16 13.38 -8.67
C GLY A 296 3.85 12.87 -7.40
N THR A 297 4.45 13.73 -6.57
CA THR A 297 5.04 13.30 -5.29
C THR A 297 3.95 12.85 -4.31
N ARG A 298 4.08 11.63 -3.78
CA ARG A 298 3.30 11.11 -2.63
C ARG A 298 3.75 11.82 -1.35
N VAL A 299 2.80 12.27 -0.54
CA VAL A 299 3.05 13.03 0.69
C VAL A 299 2.07 12.62 1.80
N THR A 300 2.50 12.73 3.06
CA THR A 300 1.62 12.59 4.23
C THR A 300 1.18 13.99 4.69
N VAL A 301 -0.13 14.20 4.81
CA VAL A 301 -0.75 15.45 5.24
C VAL A 301 -1.27 15.31 6.67
N LEU A 302 -0.92 16.26 7.54
CA LEU A 302 -1.63 16.53 8.80
C LEU A 302 -2.63 17.65 8.56
N PHE A 303 -3.92 17.35 8.71
CA PHE A 303 -4.98 18.35 8.59
C PHE A 303 -4.98 19.33 9.77
N HIS A 304 -5.38 20.57 9.49
CA HIS A 304 -5.62 21.58 10.53
C HIS A 304 -6.90 21.22 11.33
N PRO A 305 -6.98 21.44 12.66
CA PRO A 305 -8.05 20.90 13.51
C PRO A 305 -9.50 21.20 13.08
N ASN A 306 -9.76 22.37 12.48
CA ASN A 306 -11.09 22.72 11.96
C ASN A 306 -11.55 21.86 10.75
N SER A 307 -10.65 21.08 10.15
CA SER A 307 -10.93 20.25 8.98
C SER A 307 -11.90 19.11 9.27
N LEU A 308 -11.97 18.61 10.52
CA LEU A 308 -13.00 17.63 10.92
C LEU A 308 -14.43 18.21 10.74
N LEU A 309 -14.62 19.49 11.08
CA LEU A 309 -15.91 20.16 10.90
C LEU A 309 -16.22 20.42 9.42
N LEU A 310 -15.21 20.69 8.59
CA LEU A 310 -15.37 20.80 7.13
C LEU A 310 -15.73 19.45 6.50
N PHE A 311 -15.09 18.37 6.96
CA PHE A 311 -15.34 16.99 6.55
C PHE A 311 -16.77 16.56 6.88
N GLN A 312 -17.23 16.79 8.13
CA GLN A 312 -18.61 16.52 8.56
C GLN A 312 -19.64 17.28 7.71
N LYS A 313 -19.34 18.52 7.29
CA LYS A 313 -20.21 19.35 6.44
C LYS A 313 -20.19 18.96 4.95
N ARG A 314 -19.29 18.06 4.51
CA ARG A 314 -19.16 17.56 3.12
C ARG A 314 -19.17 18.64 2.01
N ASN A 315 -18.62 19.83 2.29
CA ASN A 315 -18.63 20.95 1.34
C ASN A 315 -17.46 20.90 0.35
N ALA A 316 -17.70 20.33 -0.84
CA ALA A 316 -16.69 20.18 -1.90
C ALA A 316 -16.10 21.50 -2.46
N ASN A 317 -16.72 22.64 -2.18
CA ASN A 317 -16.22 23.95 -2.63
C ASN A 317 -15.10 24.53 -1.74
N VAL A 318 -14.78 23.88 -0.61
CA VAL A 318 -13.76 24.33 0.35
C VAL A 318 -12.59 23.35 0.36
N LEU A 319 -11.37 23.85 0.16
CA LEU A 319 -10.15 23.07 0.28
C LEU A 319 -9.80 22.86 1.76
N PHE A 320 -9.35 21.66 2.11
CA PHE A 320 -8.81 21.40 3.45
C PHE A 320 -7.47 22.13 3.64
N SER A 321 -7.20 22.64 4.84
CA SER A 321 -5.89 23.18 5.20
C SER A 321 -5.11 22.18 6.06
N GLY A 322 -3.78 22.28 6.02
CA GLY A 322 -2.91 21.36 6.73
C GLY A 322 -1.42 21.66 6.52
N LYS A 323 -0.58 20.71 6.94
CA LYS A 323 0.88 20.74 6.75
C LYS A 323 1.34 19.40 6.17
N LEU A 324 2.43 19.42 5.40
CA LEU A 324 3.15 18.17 5.13
C LEU A 324 3.90 17.74 6.39
N ILE A 325 3.93 16.44 6.64
CA ILE A 325 4.64 15.80 7.76
C ILE A 325 5.49 14.64 7.25
N ASN A 326 6.41 14.15 8.07
CA ASN A 326 7.16 12.94 7.74
C ASN A 326 6.22 11.72 7.83
N PRO A 327 6.24 10.75 6.88
CA PRO A 327 5.44 9.53 6.95
C PRO A 327 5.66 8.68 8.21
N SER A 328 6.74 8.89 8.98
CA SER A 328 6.93 8.27 10.31
C SER A 328 6.15 8.96 11.44
N THR A 329 5.62 10.17 11.25
CA THR A 329 4.95 10.93 12.33
C THR A 329 3.71 10.22 12.90
N PRO A 330 2.86 9.53 12.12
CA PRO A 330 1.76 8.72 12.67
C PRO A 330 2.21 7.62 13.64
N LYS A 331 3.41 7.03 13.44
CA LYS A 331 3.99 6.01 14.33
C LYS A 331 4.08 6.50 15.80
N LEU A 332 4.32 7.81 16.00
CA LEU A 332 4.39 8.46 17.32
C LEU A 332 3.04 8.45 18.09
N TYR A 333 1.94 8.18 17.39
CA TYR A 333 0.59 8.03 17.94
C TYR A 333 0.16 6.55 18.00
N ASN A 334 1.14 5.63 17.97
CA ASN A 334 0.97 4.18 17.86
C ASN A 334 0.09 3.74 16.67
N LEU A 335 0.09 4.53 15.59
CA LEU A 335 -0.71 4.33 14.39
C LEU A 335 0.17 3.78 13.25
N TYR A 336 -0.09 2.54 12.84
CA TYR A 336 0.62 1.91 11.73
C TYR A 336 0.25 2.57 10.39
N TRP A 337 1.27 2.86 9.56
CA TRP A 337 1.14 3.71 8.37
C TRP A 337 1.74 3.06 7.10
N GLY A 338 1.74 1.73 7.04
CA GLY A 338 2.31 0.95 5.95
C GLY A 338 3.77 0.56 6.14
N TYR A 339 4.29 -0.20 5.17
CA TYR A 339 5.68 -0.66 5.13
C TYR A 339 6.44 0.02 3.98
N SER A 340 7.73 0.26 4.18
CA SER A 340 8.66 0.53 3.07
C SER A 340 9.10 -0.79 2.43
N VAL A 341 9.58 -0.74 1.17
CA VAL A 341 10.09 -1.91 0.44
C VAL A 341 11.44 -1.57 -0.19
N GLU A 342 12.42 -2.46 -0.05
CA GLU A 342 13.81 -2.23 -0.46
C GLU A 342 14.41 -3.50 -1.08
N LEU A 343 15.36 -3.36 -2.01
CA LEU A 343 16.01 -4.49 -2.71
C LEU A 343 17.44 -4.70 -2.22
N LEU A 344 17.79 -5.97 -1.95
CA LEU A 344 19.15 -6.42 -1.63
C LEU A 344 19.67 -7.34 -2.73
N LYS A 345 20.98 -7.28 -3.03
CA LYS A 345 21.57 -8.01 -4.16
C LYS A 345 21.82 -9.49 -3.85
N ARG A 346 21.82 -9.82 -2.55
CA ARG A 346 22.09 -11.14 -1.96
C ARG A 346 21.47 -11.26 -0.56
N LEU A 347 21.33 -12.49 -0.08
CA LEU A 347 21.05 -12.78 1.33
C LEU A 347 22.15 -12.23 2.25
N THR A 348 23.43 -12.37 1.90
CA THR A 348 24.52 -11.91 2.79
C THR A 348 24.59 -10.40 3.01
N ASP A 349 23.82 -9.61 2.25
CA ASP A 349 23.77 -8.15 2.41
C ASP A 349 22.89 -7.74 3.62
N VAL A 350 22.04 -8.63 4.17
CA VAL A 350 21.21 -8.34 5.37
C VAL A 350 22.03 -8.04 6.62
N PHE A 351 23.31 -8.43 6.65
CA PHE A 351 24.21 -8.20 7.78
C PHE A 351 24.95 -6.87 7.72
N ASP A 352 24.77 -6.10 6.64
CA ASP A 352 25.34 -4.77 6.45
C ASP A 352 24.26 -3.68 6.61
N LEU A 353 23.09 -4.06 7.15
CA LEU A 353 21.94 -3.19 7.45
C LEU A 353 22.03 -2.58 8.86
N ASP A 354 21.48 -1.36 9.00
CA ASP A 354 21.35 -0.65 10.28
C ASP A 354 20.15 -1.19 11.07
N VAL A 355 20.39 -2.29 11.81
CA VAL A 355 19.40 -2.99 12.65
C VAL A 355 20.06 -3.53 13.93
N ASP A 356 19.38 -3.41 15.07
CA ASP A 356 19.93 -3.82 16.37
C ASP A 356 19.98 -5.34 16.54
N TYR A 357 18.97 -6.06 16.01
CA TYR A 357 18.79 -7.49 16.24
C TYR A 357 18.42 -8.22 14.94
N ILE A 358 18.97 -9.42 14.72
CA ILE A 358 18.77 -10.18 13.49
C ILE A 358 18.44 -11.64 13.83
N VAL A 359 17.22 -12.05 13.49
CA VAL A 359 16.67 -13.39 13.68
C VAL A 359 16.67 -14.12 12.33
N GLY A 360 17.29 -15.29 12.23
CA GLY A 360 17.13 -16.18 11.08
C GLY A 360 16.15 -17.29 11.37
N THR A 361 15.21 -17.58 10.46
CA THR A 361 14.25 -18.68 10.63
C THR A 361 14.71 -19.96 9.91
N SER A 362 14.74 -21.10 10.59
CA SER A 362 15.02 -22.41 9.98
C SER A 362 14.33 -23.54 10.74
N GLU A 363 13.89 -24.59 10.03
CA GLU A 363 13.43 -25.86 10.62
C GLU A 363 14.50 -26.54 11.51
N ARG A 364 15.78 -26.20 11.31
CA ARG A 364 16.94 -26.66 12.08
C ARG A 364 17.38 -25.67 13.17
N GLY A 365 16.65 -24.56 13.35
CA GLY A 365 16.93 -23.58 14.40
C GLY A 365 16.57 -24.08 15.79
N HIS A 366 16.93 -23.29 16.80
CA HIS A 366 16.59 -23.57 18.19
C HIS A 366 15.09 -23.38 18.44
N PHE A 367 14.53 -24.08 19.43
CA PHE A 367 13.16 -23.81 19.86
C PHE A 367 13.09 -22.41 20.49
N ILE A 368 12.14 -21.59 20.04
CA ILE A 368 11.95 -20.23 20.58
C ILE A 368 11.41 -20.30 22.02
N GLY A 369 12.31 -20.10 22.99
CA GLY A 369 11.98 -20.00 24.42
C GLY A 369 11.43 -18.61 24.78
N ASP A 370 11.70 -18.15 26.00
CA ASP A 370 11.42 -16.76 26.42
C ASP A 370 12.36 -15.74 25.73
N ALA A 371 12.16 -15.58 24.42
CA ALA A 371 12.85 -14.59 23.59
C ALA A 371 12.56 -13.14 24.01
N ALA A 372 11.54 -12.91 24.84
CA ALA A 372 11.16 -11.61 25.37
C ALA A 372 12.32 -10.89 26.09
N ASP A 373 13.16 -11.63 26.81
CA ASP A 373 14.32 -11.06 27.51
C ASP A 373 15.48 -10.73 26.56
N ALA A 374 15.63 -11.49 25.48
CA ALA A 374 16.65 -11.28 24.45
C ALA A 374 16.38 -10.05 23.55
N VAL A 375 15.15 -9.53 23.52
CA VAL A 375 14.76 -8.33 22.75
C VAL A 375 14.49 -7.09 23.60
N ARG A 376 14.79 -7.11 24.90
CA ARG A 376 14.66 -5.92 25.77
C ARG A 376 15.63 -4.82 25.32
N GLY A 377 15.12 -3.61 25.13
CA GLY A 377 15.91 -2.44 24.71
C GLY A 377 16.28 -2.39 23.23
N VAL A 378 15.84 -3.35 22.43
CA VAL A 378 16.03 -3.39 20.98
C VAL A 378 15.05 -2.42 20.31
N SER A 379 15.54 -1.53 19.44
CA SER A 379 14.72 -0.58 18.69
C SER A 379 14.34 -1.08 17.29
N CYS A 380 15.18 -1.91 16.65
CA CYS A 380 14.91 -2.50 15.34
C CYS A 380 15.25 -4.00 15.27
N ILE A 381 14.24 -4.83 15.01
CA ILE A 381 14.37 -6.29 14.82
C ILE A 381 14.22 -6.61 13.33
N LEU A 382 15.18 -7.34 12.75
CA LEU A 382 15.09 -7.92 11.41
C LEU A 382 14.84 -9.44 11.50
N ILE A 383 13.72 -9.91 10.95
CA ILE A 383 13.45 -11.34 10.76
C ILE A 383 13.79 -11.73 9.31
N VAL A 384 14.71 -12.68 9.14
CA VAL A 384 15.20 -13.15 7.84
C VAL A 384 14.62 -14.54 7.55
N PHE A 385 13.88 -14.66 6.45
CA PHE A 385 13.32 -15.92 5.97
C PHE A 385 14.15 -16.53 4.83
N GLY A 386 14.28 -17.86 4.83
CA GLY A 386 14.92 -18.61 3.76
C GLY A 386 13.99 -18.89 2.57
N ASN A 387 14.55 -19.43 1.48
CA ASN A 387 13.76 -20.04 0.41
C ASN A 387 13.53 -21.54 0.70
N LYS A 388 13.12 -22.32 -0.31
CA LYS A 388 12.87 -23.78 -0.17
C LYS A 388 14.10 -24.64 0.16
N GLN A 389 15.31 -24.06 0.14
CA GLN A 389 16.57 -24.71 0.55
C GLN A 389 16.97 -24.32 1.98
N GLY A 390 16.23 -23.40 2.63
CA GLY A 390 16.61 -22.79 3.90
C GLY A 390 17.64 -21.67 3.75
N LEU A 391 18.00 -21.05 4.88
CA LEU A 391 19.03 -20.00 4.92
C LEU A 391 20.44 -20.59 4.81
N GLU A 392 20.65 -21.78 5.37
CA GLU A 392 21.96 -22.41 5.51
C GLU A 392 22.60 -22.73 4.15
N ASP A 393 21.82 -23.33 3.24
CA ASP A 393 22.26 -23.65 1.88
C ASP A 393 22.48 -22.38 1.04
N LEU A 394 21.64 -21.35 1.19
CA LEU A 394 21.83 -20.05 0.53
C LEU A 394 23.12 -19.36 0.99
N LEU A 395 23.37 -19.31 2.30
CA LEU A 395 24.58 -18.74 2.88
C LEU A 395 25.83 -19.48 2.41
N ILE A 396 25.79 -20.81 2.31
CA ILE A 396 26.89 -21.61 1.75
C ILE A 396 27.05 -21.39 0.25
N LYS A 397 25.97 -21.36 -0.53
CA LYS A 397 25.99 -21.13 -1.99
C LYS A 397 26.66 -19.79 -2.32
N GLU A 398 26.19 -18.68 -1.75
CA GLU A 398 26.80 -17.35 -1.97
C GLU A 398 28.28 -17.32 -1.55
N ARG A 399 28.64 -18.09 -0.51
CA ARG A 399 30.02 -18.17 -0.01
C ARG A 399 30.94 -18.97 -0.92
N GLU A 400 30.42 -20.03 -1.54
CA GLU A 400 31.11 -20.85 -2.56
C GLU A 400 31.28 -20.06 -3.86
N GLU A 401 30.24 -19.38 -4.33
CA GLU A 401 30.24 -18.50 -5.51
C GLU A 401 31.22 -17.33 -5.34
N ARG A 402 31.13 -16.57 -4.24
CA ARG A 402 32.04 -15.45 -3.91
C ARG A 402 33.49 -15.90 -3.63
N LYS A 403 33.77 -17.21 -3.61
CA LYS A 403 35.12 -17.77 -3.53
C LYS A 403 35.47 -18.74 -4.67
N GLN A 404 34.62 -18.80 -5.71
CA GLN A 404 34.76 -19.62 -6.91
C GLN A 404 35.21 -21.06 -6.63
N LYS A 405 34.64 -21.70 -5.59
CA LYS A 405 34.98 -23.06 -5.18
C LYS A 405 33.89 -23.70 -4.35
N SER A 406 33.71 -25.02 -4.52
CA SER A 406 32.92 -25.81 -3.58
C SER A 406 33.73 -26.18 -2.33
N TYR A 407 33.05 -26.39 -1.21
CA TYR A 407 33.63 -26.92 0.03
C TYR A 407 33.25 -28.40 0.20
N ALA A 408 34.21 -29.24 0.61
CA ALA A 408 33.91 -30.59 1.12
C ALA A 408 33.02 -30.53 2.38
N VAL A 409 32.25 -31.59 2.65
CA VAL A 409 31.18 -31.62 3.68
C VAL A 409 31.60 -31.10 5.05
N GLU A 410 32.71 -31.61 5.60
CA GLU A 410 33.29 -31.16 6.88
C GLU A 410 33.61 -29.66 6.91
N LYS A 411 33.99 -29.11 5.77
CA LYS A 411 34.38 -27.72 5.58
C LYS A 411 33.16 -26.82 5.34
N ARG A 412 32.10 -27.34 4.71
CA ARG A 412 30.78 -26.68 4.66
C ARG A 412 30.25 -26.44 6.06
N SER A 413 30.20 -27.46 6.91
CA SER A 413 29.78 -27.34 8.32
C SER A 413 30.56 -26.23 9.06
N LYS A 414 31.89 -26.28 9.05
CA LYS A 414 32.76 -25.27 9.70
C LYS A 414 32.59 -23.85 9.15
N VAL A 415 32.24 -23.69 7.86
CA VAL A 415 31.95 -22.38 7.26
C VAL A 415 30.55 -21.89 7.64
N LEU A 416 29.54 -22.77 7.59
CA LEU A 416 28.17 -22.49 7.97
C LEU A 416 28.08 -22.02 9.43
N SER A 417 28.67 -22.76 10.38
CA SER A 417 28.69 -22.38 11.80
C SER A 417 29.40 -21.04 12.06
N LYS A 418 30.28 -20.58 11.16
CA LYS A 418 30.86 -19.23 11.24
C LYS A 418 29.96 -18.14 10.62
N MET A 419 29.08 -18.49 9.68
CA MET A 419 28.12 -17.56 9.09
C MET A 419 26.85 -17.43 9.94
N LEU A 420 26.36 -18.51 10.55
CA LEU A 420 25.21 -18.47 11.46
C LEU A 420 25.46 -17.61 12.70
N LYS A 421 26.72 -17.49 13.15
CA LYS A 421 27.14 -16.56 14.21
C LYS A 421 27.07 -15.06 13.85
N LYS A 422 26.56 -14.69 12.66
CA LYS A 422 26.17 -13.30 12.34
C LYS A 422 24.70 -13.00 12.65
N PHE A 423 23.88 -14.02 12.89
CA PHE A 423 22.54 -13.81 13.45
C PHE A 423 22.67 -13.70 14.97
N HIS A 424 21.81 -12.88 15.58
CA HIS A 424 21.67 -12.79 17.02
C HIS A 424 20.85 -13.99 17.56
N LEU A 425 19.93 -14.50 16.75
CA LEU A 425 19.03 -15.62 17.06
C LEU A 425 18.77 -16.45 15.79
N PHE A 426 18.64 -17.77 15.91
CA PHE A 426 18.48 -18.65 14.74
C PHE A 426 17.60 -19.86 15.08
N ASP A 427 16.33 -19.75 14.69
CA ASP A 427 15.22 -20.39 15.42
C ASP A 427 14.24 -21.15 14.51
N ASN A 428 13.67 -22.21 15.08
CA ASN A 428 12.54 -22.94 14.54
C ASN A 428 11.25 -22.44 15.22
N THR A 429 10.46 -21.66 14.49
CA THR A 429 9.18 -21.12 14.94
C THR A 429 8.06 -22.18 14.99
N ASN A 430 8.28 -23.36 14.41
CA ASN A 430 7.29 -24.44 14.29
C ASN A 430 7.52 -25.52 15.36
N GLY A 431 7.37 -25.12 16.63
CA GLY A 431 7.64 -25.95 17.82
C GLY A 431 6.75 -27.18 18.06
N GLY A 432 6.11 -27.72 17.02
CA GLY A 432 5.18 -28.86 17.09
C GLY A 432 5.20 -29.75 15.84
N GLY A 433 6.31 -29.77 15.10
CA GLY A 433 6.43 -30.40 13.78
C GLY A 433 6.75 -31.91 13.76
N HIS A 434 6.29 -32.72 14.71
CA HIS A 434 6.34 -34.19 14.54
C HIS A 434 5.21 -34.64 13.63
N SER A 435 5.57 -35.05 12.40
CA SER A 435 4.67 -35.75 11.48
C SER A 435 4.55 -37.22 11.88
N ASP A 436 3.96 -37.48 13.04
CA ASP A 436 3.71 -38.84 13.52
C ASP A 436 2.61 -39.49 12.67
N ASN A 437 3.05 -40.29 11.69
CA ASN A 437 2.21 -41.28 10.99
C ASN A 437 1.87 -42.44 11.94
N ALA A 438 1.11 -42.14 13.00
CA ALA A 438 0.60 -43.12 13.95
C ALA A 438 -0.69 -43.74 13.39
N VAL A 439 -0.59 -44.98 12.89
CA VAL A 439 -1.74 -45.75 12.41
C VAL A 439 -2.52 -46.34 13.58
N ALA A 440 -3.71 -45.80 13.84
CA ALA A 440 -4.84 -46.44 14.53
C ALA A 440 -6.13 -45.81 13.96
N VAL A 441 -7.16 -46.53 13.50
CA VAL A 441 -7.61 -47.92 13.72
C VAL A 441 -8.13 -48.18 15.14
N SER A 442 -9.19 -47.47 15.50
CA SER A 442 -10.45 -48.06 15.99
C SER A 442 -11.58 -47.03 15.92
#